data_AF-A0A8H7MLA6-F1
#
_entry.id   AF-A0A8H7MLA6-F1
#
_cell.length_a   1.000
_cell.length_b   1.000
_cell.length_c   1.000
_cell.angle_alpha   90.00
_cell.angle_beta   90.00
_cell.angle_gamma   90.00
#
_symmetry.space_group_name_H-M   'P 1'
#
loop_
_entity.id
_entity.type
_entity.pdbx_description
1 polymer ?
#
loop_
_entity_poly.entity_id
_entity_poly.type
_entity_poly.pdbx_seq_one_letter_code
_entity_poly.pdbx_strand_id
1 'polypeptide(L)'
;MTMHLSTVGVQRLALRLKPQNVFPTLVKYRAQSTSAAQDPYWQRIKPWKDVPTEEFKSYRWQLANTVPDTRKLHRFLTDVLPPLLGPTNNPLLKKIRTRQQFIEDATAALKLAPMAIRLTPHLLSVIDWNNPLDDPIRRQFLPLASGIVPDHEGLKLDSLNEQSDSPVPGLVHRYPGRALFLATSICPVYCRFCTRSYAVGANTETVSKSPQKPSRKRWEVVFQHIENTPSLHDIVVSGGDAYYLQPDDLKEIGERLLNIPHIQRIRFASKGLAVAPCRITDETDLWTNTLIELSNKGRDMAKQVCLHTHINHVNEITWVTREAANRLFKHGVIVRNQSVLLKGVNDTREDLSNLIETLASMNIQPYYIYQCDMVRGIEDLRTPLSKIIELDKELRGTLSGFMMPAFVVDLPGGGGKRLVSTYDSYDAETGVAKYRAPGLPGNKGTLVYEYHDPKEVTETAVEELRQEQEQALEHDMPLQDFASPNVPRPGPSMPLSGITRQTPPYIYEPSLPRASIAANAGMMTVKPEDLTPHIGINTWQPSAAAA
;
A
#
# COMPACT_ATOMS: atom_id res chain seq x y z
N MET A 1 35.88 -71.11 44.18
CA MET A 1 37.13 -70.69 43.52
C MET A 1 36.97 -69.22 43.17
N THR A 2 37.63 -68.33 43.93
CA THR A 2 37.45 -66.88 43.86
C THR A 2 38.39 -66.27 42.84
N MET A 3 37.90 -65.43 41.94
CA MET A 3 38.76 -64.49 41.18
C MET A 3 38.07 -63.13 41.08
N HIS A 4 38.89 -62.08 41.26
CA HIS A 4 38.45 -60.69 41.29
C HIS A 4 38.06 -60.17 39.90
N LEU A 5 36.98 -59.38 39.84
CA LEU A 5 36.73 -58.47 38.72
C LEU A 5 37.32 -57.09 39.07
N SER A 6 38.34 -56.70 38.32
CA SER A 6 38.97 -55.38 38.40
C SER A 6 38.07 -54.28 37.82
N THR A 7 37.92 -53.19 38.56
CA THR A 7 37.17 -52.00 38.13
C THR A 7 37.82 -51.29 36.94
N VAL A 8 37.10 -51.17 35.82
CA VAL A 8 37.42 -50.22 34.74
C VAL A 8 36.55 -48.97 34.94
N GLY A 9 37.18 -47.85 35.26
CA GLY A 9 36.50 -46.58 35.48
C GLY A 9 36.07 -45.92 34.17
N VAL A 10 34.76 -45.83 33.91
CA VAL A 10 34.22 -45.00 32.84
C VAL A 10 34.01 -43.57 33.37
N GLN A 11 34.91 -42.66 33.02
CA GLN A 11 34.68 -41.23 33.23
C GLN A 11 33.45 -40.80 32.42
N ARG A 12 32.33 -40.50 33.10
CA ARG A 12 31.23 -39.76 32.49
C ARG A 12 31.70 -38.34 32.21
N LEU A 13 32.19 -38.10 30.99
CA LEU A 13 32.43 -36.76 30.49
C LEU A 13 31.07 -36.06 30.34
N ALA A 14 30.64 -35.38 31.40
CA ALA A 14 29.42 -34.59 31.36
C ALA A 14 29.63 -33.42 30.39
N LEU A 15 29.12 -33.57 29.16
CA LEU A 15 28.96 -32.50 28.18
C LEU A 15 27.96 -31.48 28.72
N ARG A 16 28.40 -30.66 29.68
CA ARG A 16 27.82 -29.36 29.95
C ARG A 16 28.03 -28.52 28.71
N LEU A 17 27.08 -28.56 27.80
CA LEU A 17 26.87 -27.47 26.84
C LEU A 17 26.81 -26.19 27.66
N LYS A 18 27.88 -25.39 27.63
CA LYS A 18 27.81 -24.00 28.09
C LYS A 18 26.67 -23.37 27.29
N PRO A 19 25.71 -22.67 27.91
CA PRO A 19 24.75 -21.89 27.16
C PRO A 19 25.54 -20.80 26.43
N GLN A 20 25.88 -21.06 25.17
CA GLN A 20 26.42 -20.04 24.27
C GLN A 20 25.32 -19.00 24.10
N ASN A 21 25.53 -17.82 24.70
CA ASN A 21 24.75 -16.60 24.56
C ASN A 21 23.40 -16.77 23.85
N VAL A 22 22.39 -17.24 24.58
CA VAL A 22 20.99 -17.11 24.14
C VAL A 22 20.76 -15.60 24.00
N PHE A 23 20.61 -15.14 22.75
CA PHE A 23 20.83 -13.74 22.40
C PHE A 23 19.94 -12.75 23.18
N PRO A 24 20.45 -11.59 23.62
CA PRO A 24 19.63 -10.57 24.31
C PRO A 24 18.59 -9.85 23.42
N THR A 25 18.52 -10.15 22.12
CA THR A 25 17.80 -9.36 21.10
C THR A 25 16.28 -9.29 21.32
N LEU A 26 15.66 -10.34 21.86
CA LEU A 26 14.21 -10.38 22.14
C LEU A 26 13.72 -9.30 23.12
N VAL A 27 14.61 -8.67 23.90
CA VAL A 27 14.24 -7.64 24.89
C VAL A 27 14.04 -6.26 24.25
N LYS A 28 14.75 -5.93 23.16
CA LYS A 28 14.72 -4.56 22.58
C LYS A 28 13.37 -4.19 21.97
N TYR A 29 12.67 -5.14 21.34
CA TYR A 29 11.41 -4.86 20.62
C TYR A 29 10.14 -5.36 21.31
N ARG A 30 10.23 -6.28 22.31
CA ARG A 30 9.07 -6.66 23.13
C ARG A 30 8.51 -5.52 24.00
N ALA A 31 9.29 -4.47 24.24
CA ALA A 31 8.98 -3.45 25.25
C ALA A 31 8.02 -2.32 24.81
N GLN A 32 7.71 -2.14 23.52
CA GLN A 32 6.96 -0.96 23.05
C GLN A 32 5.46 -1.16 22.74
N SER A 33 4.94 -2.39 22.80
CA SER A 33 3.53 -2.62 23.16
C SER A 33 3.21 -4.11 23.39
N THR A 34 3.25 -4.54 24.65
CA THR A 34 2.10 -5.31 25.14
C THR A 34 0.92 -4.34 25.24
N SER A 35 -0.32 -4.82 25.17
CA SER A 35 -1.53 -3.97 25.16
C SER A 35 -1.78 -3.19 26.47
N ALA A 36 -0.89 -3.31 27.46
CA ALA A 36 -1.11 -2.84 28.83
C ALA A 36 -0.89 -1.32 29.04
N ALA A 37 -0.04 -0.67 28.24
CA ALA A 37 0.35 0.72 28.50
C ALA A 37 -0.43 1.77 27.68
N GLN A 38 -0.96 1.40 26.51
CA GLN A 38 -1.69 2.29 25.56
C GLN A 38 -1.10 3.71 25.39
N ASP A 39 0.24 3.84 25.44
CA ASP A 39 0.95 5.13 25.39
C ASP A 39 0.50 5.96 24.16
N PRO A 40 0.03 7.21 24.33
CA PRO A 40 -0.42 8.06 23.23
C PRO A 40 0.78 8.61 22.45
N TYR A 41 1.44 7.72 21.71
CA TYR A 41 2.70 7.96 20.98
C TYR A 41 2.68 9.18 20.04
N TRP A 42 1.51 9.58 19.53
CA TRP A 42 1.33 10.80 18.74
C TRP A 42 1.53 12.09 19.54
N GLN A 43 1.41 12.06 20.87
CA GLN A 43 1.62 13.24 21.71
C GLN A 43 3.11 13.66 21.78
N ARG A 44 4.02 12.79 21.32
CA ARG A 44 5.43 13.12 21.05
C ARG A 44 5.59 14.07 19.86
N ILE A 45 4.59 14.15 18.98
CA ILE A 45 4.56 15.03 17.82
C ILE A 45 3.99 16.38 18.25
N LYS A 46 4.82 17.44 18.22
CA LYS A 46 4.48 18.78 18.73
C LYS A 46 3.11 19.32 18.26
N PRO A 47 2.71 19.23 16.97
CA PRO A 47 1.36 19.60 16.52
C PRO A 47 0.18 18.81 17.13
N TRP A 48 0.43 17.64 17.73
CA TRP A 48 -0.59 16.71 18.25
C TRP A 48 -0.43 16.38 19.74
N LYS A 49 0.45 17.09 20.46
CA LYS A 49 0.76 16.88 21.88
C LYS A 49 -0.47 16.88 22.80
N ASP A 50 -1.49 17.68 22.47
CA ASP A 50 -2.70 17.87 23.29
C ASP A 50 -3.91 17.07 22.73
N VAL A 51 -3.72 16.27 21.67
CA VAL A 51 -4.82 15.54 21.01
C VAL A 51 -5.23 14.32 21.84
N PRO A 52 -6.50 14.20 22.27
CA PRO A 52 -7.00 13.03 23.00
C PRO A 52 -7.01 11.75 22.16
N THR A 53 -6.95 10.59 22.82
CA THR A 53 -6.98 9.27 22.18
C THR A 53 -8.16 9.06 21.24
N GLU A 54 -9.38 9.39 21.66
CA GLU A 54 -10.58 9.21 20.83
C GLU A 54 -10.58 10.13 19.59
N GLU A 55 -10.06 11.35 19.74
CA GLU A 55 -9.91 12.27 18.60
C GLU A 55 -8.85 11.75 17.63
N PHE A 56 -7.69 11.28 18.12
CA PHE A 56 -6.64 10.71 17.27
C PHE A 56 -7.09 9.41 16.58
N LYS A 57 -7.89 8.56 17.25
CA LYS A 57 -8.46 7.34 16.69
C LYS A 57 -9.57 7.59 15.68
N SER A 58 -10.19 8.77 15.65
CA SER A 58 -11.19 9.10 14.64
C SER A 58 -10.61 9.11 13.23
N TYR A 59 -11.22 8.34 12.32
CA TYR A 59 -10.87 8.34 10.90
C TYR A 59 -11.05 9.72 10.26
N ARG A 60 -12.13 10.44 10.63
CA ARG A 60 -12.39 11.81 10.17
C ARG A 60 -11.27 12.76 10.56
N TRP A 61 -10.74 12.64 11.78
CA TRP A 61 -9.63 13.46 12.25
C TRP A 61 -8.32 13.12 11.50
N GLN A 62 -8.02 11.84 11.31
CA GLN A 62 -6.86 11.38 10.54
C GLN A 62 -6.88 11.91 9.10
N LEU A 63 -8.06 11.93 8.44
CA LEU A 63 -8.22 12.52 7.11
C LEU A 63 -7.99 14.04 7.11
N ALA A 64 -8.57 14.77 8.07
CA ALA A 64 -8.43 16.22 8.15
C ALA A 64 -6.97 16.66 8.37
N ASN A 65 -6.24 15.90 9.18
CA ASN A 65 -4.84 16.17 9.55
C ASN A 65 -3.81 15.47 8.66
N THR A 66 -4.24 14.74 7.61
CA THR A 66 -3.34 14.20 6.59
C THR A 66 -2.51 15.32 5.93
N VAL A 67 -1.24 15.03 5.69
CA VAL A 67 -0.27 15.83 4.91
C VAL A 67 -0.26 15.31 3.47
N PRO A 68 -0.86 16.02 2.49
CA PRO A 68 -1.04 15.51 1.12
C PRO A 68 -0.17 16.25 0.09
N ASP A 69 0.62 17.24 0.51
CA ASP A 69 1.31 18.20 -0.35
C ASP A 69 2.55 18.78 0.34
N THR A 70 3.45 19.34 -0.46
CA THR A 70 4.73 19.93 -0.04
C THR A 70 4.56 21.07 0.97
N ARG A 71 3.48 21.87 0.89
CA ARG A 71 3.24 23.00 1.79
C ARG A 71 2.89 22.53 3.19
N LYS A 72 2.00 21.54 3.33
CA LYS A 72 1.71 20.92 4.63
C LYS A 72 2.92 20.15 5.16
N LEU A 73 3.70 19.49 4.29
CA LEU A 73 4.92 18.78 4.69
C LEU A 73 5.95 19.75 5.26
N HIS A 74 6.28 20.85 4.56
CA HIS A 74 7.23 21.85 5.03
C HIS A 74 6.85 22.35 6.43
N ARG A 75 5.58 22.74 6.64
CA ARG A 75 5.09 23.19 7.95
C ARG A 75 5.26 22.10 9.02
N PHE A 76 4.86 20.86 8.71
CA PHE A 76 4.99 19.74 9.64
C PHE A 76 6.46 19.49 10.03
N LEU A 77 7.37 19.39 9.05
CA LEU A 77 8.81 19.19 9.27
C LEU A 77 9.43 20.35 10.06
N THR A 78 8.99 21.59 9.83
CA THR A 78 9.42 22.77 10.59
C THR A 78 9.10 22.65 12.08
N ASP A 79 7.95 22.04 12.42
CA ASP A 79 7.49 21.85 13.79
C ASP A 79 8.12 20.66 14.52
N VAL A 80 8.49 19.58 13.81
CA VAL A 80 8.92 18.31 14.45
C VAL A 80 10.42 18.02 14.41
N LEU A 81 11.16 18.52 13.42
CA LEU A 81 12.60 18.22 13.30
C LEU A 81 13.42 19.02 14.33
N PRO A 82 14.43 18.43 15.00
CA PRO A 82 15.37 19.20 15.80
C PRO A 82 16.22 20.14 14.92
N PRO A 83 16.76 21.26 15.46
CA PRO A 83 17.52 22.23 14.66
C PRO A 83 18.77 21.63 14.00
N LEU A 84 19.44 20.73 14.74
CA LEU A 84 20.57 19.92 14.30
C LEU A 84 20.13 18.46 14.25
N LEU A 85 20.58 17.74 13.22
CA LEU A 85 20.32 16.31 13.04
C LEU A 85 21.56 15.50 13.41
N GLY A 86 21.33 14.29 13.92
CA GLY A 86 22.39 13.36 14.28
C GLY A 86 23.21 12.86 13.08
N PRO A 87 24.30 12.09 13.33
CA PRO A 87 24.97 11.34 12.28
C PRO A 87 24.04 10.31 11.65
N THR A 88 24.39 9.86 10.45
CA THR A 88 23.64 8.85 9.67
C THR A 88 24.61 7.78 9.19
N ASN A 89 24.14 6.53 9.19
CA ASN A 89 24.85 5.39 8.64
C ASN A 89 24.83 5.39 7.10
N ASN A 90 23.91 6.12 6.46
CA ASN A 90 23.87 6.27 5.02
C ASN A 90 24.93 7.29 4.54
N PRO A 91 25.98 6.88 3.78
CA PRO A 91 27.02 7.79 3.33
C PRO A 91 26.49 8.96 2.48
N LEU A 92 25.45 8.70 1.69
CA LEU A 92 24.84 9.69 0.80
C LEU A 92 24.16 10.85 1.55
N LEU A 93 23.66 10.59 2.77
CA LEU A 93 22.95 11.58 3.59
C LEU A 93 23.87 12.33 4.57
N LYS A 94 25.19 12.06 4.55
CA LYS A 94 26.16 12.67 5.48
C LYS A 94 26.27 14.20 5.37
N LYS A 95 25.87 14.80 4.25
CA LYS A 95 25.83 16.27 4.08
C LYS A 95 24.67 16.92 4.85
N ILE A 96 23.59 16.17 5.16
CA ILE A 96 22.42 16.68 5.87
C ILE A 96 22.71 16.69 7.38
N ARG A 97 22.74 17.88 7.98
CA ARG A 97 23.08 18.13 9.39
C ARG A 97 22.16 19.11 10.10
N THR A 98 21.32 19.85 9.37
CA THR A 98 20.35 20.79 9.95
C THR A 98 18.93 20.48 9.52
N ARG A 99 17.96 21.00 10.27
CA ARG A 99 16.54 21.01 9.90
C ARG A 99 16.33 21.53 8.47
N GLN A 100 16.98 22.65 8.14
CA GLN A 100 16.78 23.35 6.88
C GLN A 100 17.23 22.49 5.69
N GLN A 101 18.44 21.92 5.77
CA GLN A 101 18.96 21.00 4.76
C GLN A 101 18.05 19.79 4.54
N PHE A 102 17.46 19.23 5.60
CA PHE A 102 16.51 18.11 5.46
C PHE A 102 15.22 18.54 4.75
N ILE A 103 14.68 19.72 5.07
CA ILE A 103 13.46 20.23 4.45
C ILE A 103 13.68 20.54 2.96
N GLU A 104 14.83 21.14 2.62
CA GLU A 104 15.24 21.42 1.24
C GLU A 104 15.44 20.13 0.44
N ASP A 105 16.21 19.19 0.98
CA ASP A 105 16.50 17.90 0.34
C ASP A 105 15.24 17.03 0.17
N ALA A 106 14.35 17.02 1.16
CA ALA A 106 13.04 16.37 1.05
C ALA A 106 12.15 17.06 -0.01
N THR A 107 12.16 18.40 -0.07
CA THR A 107 11.37 19.17 -1.06
C THR A 107 11.87 18.92 -2.49
N ALA A 108 13.18 18.95 -2.70
CA ALA A 108 13.80 18.61 -3.98
C ALA A 108 13.43 17.17 -4.40
N ALA A 109 13.45 16.22 -3.46
CA ALA A 109 13.08 14.83 -3.72
C ALA A 109 11.64 14.67 -4.23
N LEU A 110 10.71 15.56 -3.87
CA LEU A 110 9.32 15.49 -4.34
C LEU A 110 9.16 15.90 -5.81
N LYS A 111 10.02 16.76 -6.32
CA LYS A 111 10.08 17.09 -7.75
C LYS A 111 10.62 15.90 -8.57
N LEU A 112 11.55 15.13 -8.00
CA LEU A 112 12.21 14.00 -8.65
C LEU A 112 11.42 12.68 -8.55
N ALA A 113 10.69 12.46 -7.46
CA ALA A 113 10.03 11.19 -7.21
C ALA A 113 8.85 10.89 -8.18
N PRO A 114 8.72 9.64 -8.68
CA PRO A 114 7.55 9.23 -9.48
C PRO A 114 6.27 9.05 -8.64
N MET A 115 6.38 9.13 -7.31
CA MET A 115 5.27 8.99 -6.39
C MET A 115 4.99 10.28 -5.64
N ALA A 116 3.76 10.76 -5.73
CA ALA A 116 3.28 11.90 -4.95
C ALA A 116 3.20 11.54 -3.46
N ILE A 117 3.36 12.51 -2.57
CA ILE A 117 3.25 12.26 -1.13
C ILE A 117 1.80 12.23 -0.64
N ARG A 118 1.56 11.40 0.36
CA ARG A 118 0.40 11.47 1.25
C ARG A 118 0.75 10.75 2.53
N LEU A 119 0.71 11.45 3.66
CA LEU A 119 1.17 10.95 4.96
C LEU A 119 0.09 11.19 6.01
N THR A 120 -0.39 10.13 6.65
CA THR A 120 -1.39 10.18 7.73
C THR A 120 -0.76 10.59 9.07
N PRO A 121 -1.51 11.20 9.99
CA PRO A 121 -1.02 11.48 11.34
C PRO A 121 -0.51 10.24 12.07
N HIS A 122 -1.19 9.09 11.91
CA HIS A 122 -0.72 7.80 12.41
C HIS A 122 0.70 7.47 11.94
N LEU A 123 0.95 7.50 10.62
CA LEU A 123 2.26 7.20 10.03
C LEU A 123 3.33 8.20 10.51
N LEU A 124 2.99 9.48 10.52
CA LEU A 124 3.90 10.55 10.96
C LEU A 124 4.23 10.47 12.45
N SER A 125 3.41 9.79 13.25
CA SER A 125 3.62 9.60 14.70
C SER A 125 4.51 8.41 15.06
N VAL A 126 4.78 7.49 14.12
CA VAL A 126 5.66 6.32 14.34
C VAL A 126 7.08 6.50 13.78
N ILE A 127 7.35 7.62 13.12
CA ILE A 127 8.70 8.01 12.65
C ILE A 127 9.47 8.66 13.81
N ASP A 128 10.72 8.24 14.04
CA ASP A 128 11.61 8.95 14.95
C ASP A 128 12.18 10.22 14.30
N TRP A 129 11.54 11.36 14.59
CA TRP A 129 11.98 12.67 14.11
C TRP A 129 13.27 13.19 14.77
N ASN A 130 13.83 12.51 15.79
CA ASN A 130 15.16 12.82 16.32
C ASN A 130 16.28 12.13 15.52
N ASN A 131 16.00 10.97 14.90
CA ASN A 131 16.90 10.27 13.99
C ASN A 131 16.28 10.06 12.59
N PRO A 132 15.81 11.13 11.92
CA PRO A 132 14.98 10.98 10.72
C PRO A 132 15.76 10.43 9.54
N LEU A 133 17.09 10.62 9.47
CA LEU A 133 17.89 10.17 8.32
C LEU A 133 17.90 8.65 8.18
N ASP A 134 18.03 7.94 9.30
CA ASP A 134 18.10 6.47 9.35
C ASP A 134 16.78 5.80 9.77
N ASP A 135 15.73 6.56 10.11
CA ASP A 135 14.44 5.98 10.51
C ASP A 135 13.83 5.07 9.41
N PRO A 136 13.55 3.79 9.71
CA PRO A 136 13.11 2.80 8.73
C PRO A 136 11.68 3.04 8.24
N ILE A 137 10.89 3.87 8.94
CA ILE A 137 9.54 4.22 8.52
C ILE A 137 9.61 5.40 7.53
N ARG A 138 10.32 6.48 7.85
CA ARG A 138 10.53 7.60 6.92
C ARG A 138 11.09 7.12 5.59
N ARG A 139 12.10 6.23 5.61
CA ARG A 139 12.72 5.64 4.41
C ARG A 139 11.72 5.06 3.40
N GLN A 140 10.57 4.57 3.87
CA GLN A 140 9.51 3.98 3.04
C GLN A 140 8.58 4.99 2.36
N PHE A 141 8.42 6.22 2.88
CA PHE A 141 7.36 7.14 2.44
C PHE A 141 7.83 8.56 2.07
N LEU A 142 8.89 9.08 2.70
CA LEU A 142 9.42 10.42 2.42
C LEU A 142 10.83 10.30 1.82
N PRO A 143 10.99 10.54 0.50
CA PRO A 143 12.29 10.51 -0.15
C PRO A 143 13.19 11.69 0.28
N LEU A 144 14.48 11.56 -0.01
CA LEU A 144 15.53 12.56 0.24
C LEU A 144 16.40 12.59 -1.03
N ALA A 145 16.57 13.76 -1.65
CA ALA A 145 17.21 13.93 -2.96
C ALA A 145 18.66 13.45 -2.94
N SER A 146 19.42 13.82 -1.90
CA SER A 146 20.80 13.35 -1.67
C SER A 146 20.92 11.82 -1.63
N GLY A 147 19.84 11.11 -1.29
CA GLY A 147 19.77 9.65 -1.23
C GLY A 147 19.22 8.97 -2.48
N ILE A 148 18.77 9.70 -3.51
CA ILE A 148 18.39 9.13 -4.80
C ILE A 148 19.67 8.79 -5.57
N VAL A 149 19.68 7.64 -6.23
CA VAL A 149 20.79 7.16 -7.07
C VAL A 149 20.24 6.72 -8.44
N PRO A 150 21.08 6.58 -9.50
CA PRO A 150 20.61 6.20 -10.83
C PRO A 150 19.86 4.86 -10.82
N ASP A 151 18.74 4.80 -11.55
CA ASP A 151 18.00 3.56 -11.76
C ASP A 151 18.78 2.60 -12.68
N HIS A 152 18.62 1.29 -12.47
CA HIS A 152 19.17 0.28 -13.37
C HIS A 152 18.65 0.43 -14.82
N GLU A 153 19.52 0.39 -15.83
CA GLU A 153 19.17 0.59 -17.26
C GLU A 153 18.01 -0.30 -17.78
N GLY A 154 17.94 -1.55 -17.31
CA GLY A 154 16.85 -2.48 -17.64
C GLY A 154 15.48 -2.16 -17.01
N LEU A 155 15.36 -1.09 -16.22
CA LEU A 155 14.15 -0.69 -15.53
C LEU A 155 13.07 -0.18 -16.49
N LYS A 156 11.82 -0.58 -16.23
CA LYS A 156 10.63 -0.06 -16.92
C LYS A 156 9.64 0.47 -15.89
N LEU A 157 8.88 1.50 -16.28
CA LEU A 157 7.93 2.18 -15.39
C LEU A 157 6.75 1.28 -14.98
N ASP A 158 6.30 0.39 -15.88
CA ASP A 158 5.53 -0.82 -15.54
C ASP A 158 6.45 -2.04 -15.69
N SER A 159 7.30 -2.27 -14.70
CA SER A 159 8.28 -3.37 -14.72
C SER A 159 7.61 -4.73 -14.66
N LEU A 160 6.46 -4.86 -14.00
CA LEU A 160 5.71 -6.10 -13.88
C LEU A 160 4.80 -6.40 -15.09
N ASN A 161 4.73 -5.52 -16.10
CA ASN A 161 3.88 -5.67 -17.28
C ASN A 161 2.38 -5.82 -16.93
N GLU A 162 1.91 -5.13 -15.89
CA GLU A 162 0.50 -5.17 -15.46
C GLU A 162 -0.47 -4.57 -16.49
N GLN A 163 -0.04 -3.56 -17.27
CA GLN A 163 -0.89 -2.93 -18.30
C GLN A 163 -1.18 -3.87 -19.47
N SER A 164 -0.15 -4.53 -20.02
CA SER A 164 -0.31 -5.50 -21.10
C SER A 164 -0.97 -6.81 -20.64
N ASP A 165 -0.98 -7.07 -19.33
CA ASP A 165 -1.67 -8.20 -18.69
C ASP A 165 -3.15 -7.88 -18.37
N SER A 166 -3.68 -6.75 -18.86
CA SER A 166 -5.02 -6.24 -18.54
C SER A 166 -6.03 -6.48 -19.69
N PRO A 167 -6.77 -7.61 -19.75
CA PRO A 167 -7.75 -7.87 -20.82
C PRO A 167 -8.89 -6.85 -20.87
N VAL A 168 -9.21 -6.21 -19.75
CA VAL A 168 -10.10 -5.04 -19.66
C VAL A 168 -9.49 -3.98 -18.73
N PRO A 169 -9.81 -2.68 -18.90
CA PRO A 169 -9.24 -1.62 -18.06
C PRO A 169 -9.52 -1.81 -16.57
N GLY A 170 -8.47 -2.02 -15.78
CA GLY A 170 -8.57 -2.18 -14.33
C GLY A 170 -8.69 -3.62 -13.83
N LEU A 171 -8.45 -4.63 -14.69
CA LEU A 171 -8.34 -6.03 -14.28
C LEU A 171 -7.09 -6.66 -14.88
N VAL A 172 -6.08 -6.95 -14.06
CA VAL A 172 -4.85 -7.64 -14.48
C VAL A 172 -5.05 -9.16 -14.34
N HIS A 173 -4.98 -9.90 -15.45
CA HIS A 173 -5.23 -11.35 -15.52
C HIS A 173 -4.00 -12.10 -16.03
N ARG A 174 -2.93 -12.12 -15.22
CA ARG A 174 -1.66 -12.80 -15.52
C ARG A 174 -1.73 -14.33 -15.41
N TYR A 175 -2.49 -14.85 -14.45
CA TYR A 175 -2.45 -16.26 -14.05
C TYR A 175 -3.77 -16.97 -14.40
N PRO A 176 -3.76 -18.27 -14.77
CA PRO A 176 -4.92 -18.94 -15.38
C PRO A 176 -6.25 -18.90 -14.63
N GLY A 177 -6.23 -18.77 -13.30
CA GLY A 177 -7.43 -18.79 -12.46
C GLY A 177 -7.51 -17.70 -11.39
N ARG A 178 -6.68 -16.64 -11.50
CA ARG A 178 -6.72 -15.51 -10.56
C ARG A 178 -6.41 -14.18 -11.23
N ALA A 179 -7.13 -13.15 -10.82
CA ALA A 179 -6.98 -11.79 -11.35
C ALA A 179 -6.89 -10.74 -10.24
N LEU A 180 -6.34 -9.58 -10.59
CA LEU A 180 -6.15 -8.42 -9.73
C LEU A 180 -7.04 -7.28 -10.25
N PHE A 181 -8.08 -6.97 -9.48
CA PHE A 181 -9.03 -5.90 -9.75
C PHE A 181 -8.54 -4.58 -9.13
N LEU A 182 -8.19 -3.62 -9.98
CA LEU A 182 -7.72 -2.28 -9.62
C LEU A 182 -8.93 -1.35 -9.35
N ALA A 183 -9.59 -1.53 -8.21
CA ALA A 183 -10.85 -0.87 -7.84
C ALA A 183 -10.72 0.64 -7.61
N THR A 184 -9.54 1.12 -7.21
CA THR A 184 -9.21 2.54 -6.99
C THR A 184 -7.75 2.80 -7.35
N SER A 185 -7.33 4.04 -7.63
CA SER A 185 -5.91 4.43 -7.75
C SER A 185 -5.41 5.29 -6.59
N ILE A 186 -6.16 5.34 -5.49
CA ILE A 186 -5.89 6.19 -4.32
C ILE A 186 -5.58 5.30 -3.11
N CYS A 187 -4.64 5.75 -2.28
CA CYS A 187 -4.22 5.09 -1.04
C CYS A 187 -4.41 6.04 0.17
N PRO A 188 -4.50 5.53 1.42
CA PRO A 188 -4.42 6.38 2.61
C PRO A 188 -3.08 7.12 2.71
N VAL A 189 -1.98 6.44 2.34
CA VAL A 189 -0.62 6.96 2.19
C VAL A 189 0.03 6.41 0.93
N TYR A 190 1.04 7.10 0.40
CA TYR A 190 1.78 6.64 -0.77
C TYR A 190 3.18 6.16 -0.38
N CYS A 191 3.51 4.91 -0.71
CA CYS A 191 4.84 4.32 -0.49
C CYS A 191 5.77 4.75 -1.63
N ARG A 192 7.03 5.10 -1.33
CA ARG A 192 8.05 5.39 -2.35
C ARG A 192 8.18 4.22 -3.35
N PHE A 193 8.31 3.02 -2.81
CA PHE A 193 8.48 1.75 -3.52
C PHE A 193 7.17 1.16 -4.10
N CYS A 194 6.19 2.01 -4.42
CA CYS A 194 4.92 1.55 -4.99
C CYS A 194 5.12 1.03 -6.42
N THR A 195 4.89 -0.27 -6.62
CA THR A 195 4.99 -0.98 -7.90
C THR A 195 4.09 -0.40 -8.99
N ARG A 196 3.01 0.30 -8.61
CA ARG A 196 2.07 0.98 -9.51
C ARG A 196 2.25 2.49 -9.53
N SER A 197 3.48 2.98 -9.31
CA SER A 197 3.77 4.43 -9.37
C SER A 197 3.37 5.08 -10.70
N TYR A 198 3.31 4.29 -11.77
CA TYR A 198 2.78 4.66 -13.09
C TYR A 198 1.28 5.02 -13.14
N ALA A 199 0.47 4.64 -12.14
CA ALA A 199 -1.00 4.85 -12.15
C ALA A 199 -1.60 5.25 -10.80
N VAL A 200 -0.92 5.00 -9.68
CA VAL A 200 -1.39 5.31 -8.33
C VAL A 200 -0.96 6.73 -7.94
N GLY A 201 -1.88 7.43 -7.26
CA GLY A 201 -1.69 8.81 -6.81
C GLY A 201 -1.97 9.88 -7.86
N ALA A 202 -1.65 11.11 -7.50
CA ALA A 202 -1.66 12.25 -8.42
C ALA A 202 -0.43 12.22 -9.34
N ASN A 203 -0.44 13.07 -10.37
CA ASN A 203 0.72 13.36 -11.20
C ASN A 203 1.89 13.84 -10.32
N THR A 204 3.10 13.56 -10.79
CA THR A 204 4.34 14.20 -10.35
C THR A 204 5.03 14.80 -11.58
N GLU A 205 6.04 15.64 -11.39
CA GLU A 205 6.80 16.21 -12.51
C GLU A 205 7.42 15.13 -13.41
N THR A 206 7.75 13.95 -12.83
CA THR A 206 8.35 12.82 -13.55
C THR A 206 7.37 11.78 -14.08
N VAL A 207 6.09 11.80 -13.66
CA VAL A 207 5.07 10.82 -14.08
C VAL A 207 3.67 11.45 -14.18
N SER A 208 3.19 11.58 -15.43
CA SER A 208 1.78 11.85 -15.74
C SER A 208 0.92 10.60 -15.54
N LYS A 209 -0.22 10.75 -14.86
CA LYS A 209 -1.12 9.65 -14.47
C LYS A 209 -2.57 10.01 -14.78
N SER A 210 -3.40 8.99 -14.94
CA SER A 210 -4.86 9.12 -15.10
C SER A 210 -5.55 8.53 -13.87
N PRO A 211 -5.57 9.21 -12.70
CA PRO A 211 -6.06 8.64 -11.45
C PRO A 211 -7.52 8.20 -11.53
N GLN A 212 -7.73 6.91 -11.29
CA GLN A 212 -9.02 6.24 -11.35
C GLN A 212 -9.70 6.24 -9.96
N LYS A 213 -10.63 7.16 -9.75
CA LYS A 213 -11.54 7.12 -8.60
C LYS A 213 -12.42 5.85 -8.64
N PRO A 214 -12.98 5.42 -7.49
CA PRO A 214 -14.10 4.48 -7.43
C PRO A 214 -15.20 4.88 -8.43
N SER A 215 -15.69 3.90 -9.20
CA SER A 215 -16.67 4.16 -10.27
C SER A 215 -17.36 2.87 -10.71
N ARG A 216 -18.65 2.75 -10.40
CA ARG A 216 -19.52 1.62 -10.78
C ARG A 216 -19.42 1.29 -12.28
N LYS A 217 -19.50 2.32 -13.14
CA LYS A 217 -19.39 2.16 -14.61
C LYS A 217 -18.07 1.53 -15.04
N ARG A 218 -16.96 1.83 -14.35
CA ARG A 218 -15.64 1.23 -14.63
C ARG A 218 -15.56 -0.20 -14.12
N TRP A 219 -16.18 -0.47 -12.98
CA TRP A 219 -16.22 -1.80 -12.38
C TRP A 219 -17.13 -2.77 -13.14
N GLU A 220 -18.20 -2.29 -13.77
CA GLU A 220 -19.10 -3.14 -14.58
C GLU A 220 -18.35 -3.91 -15.67
N VAL A 221 -17.42 -3.25 -16.38
CA VAL A 221 -16.58 -3.90 -17.41
C VAL A 221 -15.70 -4.99 -16.79
N VAL A 222 -15.22 -4.79 -15.55
CA VAL A 222 -14.45 -5.78 -14.81
C VAL A 222 -15.31 -6.95 -14.35
N PHE A 223 -16.51 -6.69 -13.81
CA PHE A 223 -17.45 -7.75 -13.43
C PHE A 223 -17.87 -8.58 -14.63
N GLN A 224 -18.21 -7.94 -15.76
CA GLN A 224 -18.56 -8.63 -16.99
C GLN A 224 -17.44 -9.55 -17.49
N HIS A 225 -16.16 -9.13 -17.39
CA HIS A 225 -15.04 -10.02 -17.71
C HIS A 225 -14.95 -11.21 -16.74
N ILE A 226 -15.09 -10.97 -15.43
CA ILE A 226 -14.99 -12.02 -14.40
C ILE A 226 -16.15 -13.03 -14.53
N GLU A 227 -17.38 -12.54 -14.70
CA GLU A 227 -18.59 -13.33 -14.91
C GLU A 227 -18.46 -14.23 -16.15
N ASN A 228 -17.90 -13.71 -17.25
CA ASN A 228 -17.69 -14.45 -18.50
C ASN A 228 -16.40 -15.31 -18.53
N THR A 229 -15.63 -15.40 -17.44
CA THR A 229 -14.37 -16.17 -17.38
C THR A 229 -14.40 -17.25 -16.29
N PRO A 230 -15.00 -18.43 -16.54
CA PRO A 230 -15.17 -19.48 -15.52
C PRO A 230 -13.88 -20.08 -14.93
N SER A 231 -12.72 -19.86 -15.54
CA SER A 231 -11.43 -20.31 -14.98
C SER A 231 -11.01 -19.52 -13.74
N LEU A 232 -11.48 -18.27 -13.61
CA LEU A 232 -11.21 -17.42 -12.46
C LEU A 232 -11.94 -17.98 -11.23
N HIS A 233 -11.20 -18.14 -10.14
CA HIS A 233 -11.77 -18.59 -8.86
C HIS A 233 -11.24 -17.78 -7.67
N ASP A 234 -10.42 -16.77 -7.94
CA ASP A 234 -9.64 -16.05 -6.93
C ASP A 234 -9.34 -14.60 -7.37
N ILE A 235 -9.96 -13.62 -6.71
CA ILE A 235 -9.91 -12.19 -7.08
C ILE A 235 -9.23 -11.37 -5.98
N VAL A 236 -8.28 -10.52 -6.36
CA VAL A 236 -7.64 -9.54 -5.47
C VAL A 236 -8.20 -8.15 -5.75
N VAL A 237 -8.91 -7.57 -4.80
CA VAL A 237 -9.39 -6.19 -4.87
C VAL A 237 -8.31 -5.26 -4.32
N SER A 238 -7.77 -4.41 -5.18
CA SER A 238 -6.60 -3.57 -4.93
C SER A 238 -6.58 -2.36 -5.89
N GLY A 239 -5.44 -2.05 -6.50
CA GLY A 239 -5.16 -0.83 -7.26
C GLY A 239 -4.19 0.03 -6.48
N GLY A 240 -4.69 1.14 -5.93
CA GLY A 240 -4.12 1.81 -4.77
C GLY A 240 -4.32 0.97 -3.51
N ASP A 241 -5.32 1.31 -2.69
CA ASP A 241 -5.61 0.59 -1.44
C ASP A 241 -7.13 0.37 -1.24
N ALA A 242 -7.55 -0.86 -0.93
CA ALA A 242 -8.94 -1.19 -0.63
C ALA A 242 -9.50 -0.41 0.59
N TYR A 243 -8.64 0.06 1.49
CA TYR A 243 -8.96 0.98 2.58
C TYR A 243 -9.56 2.31 2.10
N TYR A 244 -9.27 2.75 0.87
CA TYR A 244 -9.82 4.02 0.36
C TYR A 244 -11.27 3.90 -0.11
N LEU A 245 -11.76 2.69 -0.37
CA LEU A 245 -13.15 2.45 -0.74
C LEU A 245 -14.09 2.95 0.36
N GLN A 246 -15.27 3.44 -0.01
CA GLN A 246 -16.33 3.70 0.97
C GLN A 246 -17.01 2.38 1.38
N PRO A 247 -17.77 2.33 2.49
CA PRO A 247 -18.46 1.11 2.91
C PRO A 247 -19.36 0.54 1.79
N ASP A 248 -20.13 1.39 1.11
CA ASP A 248 -20.99 0.96 -0.02
C ASP A 248 -20.20 0.41 -1.21
N ASP A 249 -19.06 1.05 -1.57
CA ASP A 249 -18.16 0.57 -2.62
C ASP A 249 -17.59 -0.82 -2.29
N LEU A 250 -17.15 -0.99 -1.03
CA LEU A 250 -16.58 -2.25 -0.53
C LEU A 250 -17.65 -3.36 -0.55
N LYS A 251 -18.86 -3.03 -0.10
CA LYS A 251 -20.02 -3.93 -0.08
C LYS A 251 -20.40 -4.37 -1.49
N GLU A 252 -20.59 -3.43 -2.42
CA GLU A 252 -20.95 -3.71 -3.80
C GLU A 252 -19.95 -4.66 -4.48
N ILE A 253 -18.65 -4.38 -4.34
CA ILE A 253 -17.59 -5.24 -4.88
C ILE A 253 -17.60 -6.61 -4.22
N GLY A 254 -17.66 -6.67 -2.89
CA GLY A 254 -17.63 -7.92 -2.15
C GLY A 254 -18.83 -8.81 -2.42
N GLU A 255 -20.04 -8.25 -2.38
CA GLU A 255 -21.28 -9.01 -2.60
C GLU A 255 -21.40 -9.49 -4.05
N ARG A 256 -21.04 -8.66 -5.04
CA ARG A 256 -21.07 -9.11 -6.44
C ARG A 256 -20.07 -10.23 -6.70
N LEU A 257 -18.84 -10.12 -6.21
CA LEU A 257 -17.85 -11.20 -6.33
C LEU A 257 -18.27 -12.48 -5.59
N LEU A 258 -18.91 -12.38 -4.43
CA LEU A 258 -19.44 -13.54 -3.70
C LEU A 258 -20.56 -14.25 -4.47
N ASN A 259 -21.42 -13.49 -5.16
CA ASN A 259 -22.55 -14.03 -5.92
C ASN A 259 -22.13 -14.73 -7.24
N ILE A 260 -20.92 -14.47 -7.77
CA ILE A 260 -20.42 -15.17 -8.97
C ILE A 260 -20.08 -16.63 -8.61
N PRO A 261 -20.69 -17.66 -9.24
CA PRO A 261 -20.56 -19.05 -8.81
C PRO A 261 -19.13 -19.59 -8.75
N HIS A 262 -18.32 -19.32 -9.79
CA HIS A 262 -16.94 -19.80 -9.89
C HIS A 262 -15.94 -19.12 -8.94
N ILE A 263 -16.26 -17.94 -8.41
CA ILE A 263 -15.38 -17.24 -7.47
C ILE A 263 -15.43 -17.89 -6.09
N GLN A 264 -14.28 -18.37 -5.60
CA GLN A 264 -14.12 -19.07 -4.32
C GLN A 264 -13.30 -18.27 -3.30
N ARG A 265 -12.49 -17.32 -3.76
CA ARG A 265 -11.54 -16.56 -2.95
C ARG A 265 -11.57 -15.09 -3.32
N ILE A 266 -11.66 -14.23 -2.32
CA ILE A 266 -11.61 -12.77 -2.45
C ILE A 266 -10.57 -12.25 -1.45
N ARG A 267 -9.68 -11.37 -1.90
CA ARG A 267 -8.68 -10.72 -1.06
C ARG A 267 -8.78 -9.22 -1.22
N PHE A 268 -9.13 -8.51 -0.15
CA PHE A 268 -8.97 -7.05 -0.11
C PHE A 268 -7.52 -6.74 0.26
N ALA A 269 -6.77 -6.10 -0.62
CA ALA A 269 -5.38 -5.74 -0.38
C ALA A 269 -5.27 -4.31 0.16
N SER A 270 -4.63 -4.15 1.33
CA SER A 270 -4.60 -2.89 2.05
C SER A 270 -3.40 -2.71 2.99
N LYS A 271 -2.61 -1.66 2.79
CA LYS A 271 -1.62 -1.20 3.78
C LYS A 271 -2.26 -0.40 4.93
N GLY A 272 -3.56 -0.11 4.85
CA GLY A 272 -4.32 0.63 5.86
C GLY A 272 -4.12 0.18 7.31
N LEU A 273 -4.01 -1.13 7.59
CA LEU A 273 -3.72 -1.62 8.94
C LEU A 273 -2.36 -1.15 9.49
N ALA A 274 -1.35 -0.99 8.62
CA ALA A 274 0.01 -0.57 9.02
C ALA A 274 0.15 0.95 9.19
N VAL A 275 -0.61 1.74 8.43
CA VAL A 275 -0.38 3.20 8.25
C VAL A 275 -1.57 4.06 8.65
N ALA A 276 -2.73 3.46 8.85
CA ALA A 276 -3.98 4.12 9.25
C ALA A 276 -4.94 3.17 10.01
N PRO A 277 -4.49 2.37 10.99
CA PRO A 277 -5.36 1.44 11.74
C PRO A 277 -6.51 2.14 12.47
N CYS A 278 -6.45 3.46 12.66
CA CYS A 278 -7.50 4.27 13.26
C CYS A 278 -8.90 4.00 12.66
N ARG A 279 -9.06 3.91 11.32
CA ARG A 279 -10.38 3.56 10.72
C ARG A 279 -10.83 2.14 11.05
N ILE A 280 -9.89 1.23 11.33
CA ILE A 280 -10.20 -0.14 11.74
C ILE A 280 -10.60 -0.19 13.21
N THR A 281 -10.18 0.76 14.04
CA THR A 281 -10.65 0.91 15.43
C THR A 281 -11.86 1.83 15.57
N ASP A 282 -12.10 2.74 14.63
CA ASP A 282 -13.25 3.66 14.64
C ASP A 282 -14.55 2.85 14.48
N GLU A 283 -15.53 3.10 15.36
CA GLU A 283 -16.85 2.49 15.30
C GLU A 283 -17.87 3.38 14.55
N THR A 284 -17.52 4.64 14.29
CA THR A 284 -18.35 5.60 13.54
C THR A 284 -18.20 5.47 12.02
N ASP A 285 -17.14 4.81 11.54
CA ASP A 285 -16.95 4.45 10.13
C ASP A 285 -17.28 2.96 9.89
N LEU A 286 -18.17 2.68 8.95
CA LEU A 286 -18.69 1.34 8.73
C LEU A 286 -17.74 0.40 7.94
N TRP A 287 -16.61 0.87 7.42
CA TRP A 287 -15.76 0.09 6.50
C TRP A 287 -15.31 -1.25 7.09
N THR A 288 -14.94 -1.27 8.37
CA THR A 288 -14.54 -2.51 9.05
C THR A 288 -15.72 -3.42 9.33
N ASN A 289 -16.89 -2.87 9.66
CA ASN A 289 -18.10 -3.67 9.84
C ASN A 289 -18.52 -4.31 8.51
N THR A 290 -18.47 -3.57 7.39
CA THR A 290 -18.70 -4.11 6.04
C THR A 290 -17.69 -5.20 5.66
N LEU A 291 -16.40 -5.03 5.97
CA LEU A 291 -15.39 -6.09 5.73
C LEU A 291 -15.69 -7.36 6.54
N ILE A 292 -16.13 -7.20 7.79
CA ILE A 292 -16.55 -8.30 8.66
C ILE A 292 -17.80 -8.99 8.11
N GLU A 293 -18.83 -8.24 7.72
CA GLU A 293 -20.05 -8.76 7.08
C GLU A 293 -19.74 -9.58 5.82
N LEU A 294 -18.89 -9.06 4.93
CA LEU A 294 -18.43 -9.76 3.74
C LEU A 294 -17.63 -11.04 4.08
N SER A 295 -16.83 -11.02 5.15
CA SER A 295 -16.11 -12.20 5.61
C SER A 295 -17.04 -13.27 6.17
N ASN A 296 -18.04 -12.87 6.98
CA ASN A 296 -19.07 -13.75 7.50
C ASN A 296 -19.87 -14.38 6.35
N LYS A 297 -20.43 -13.57 5.44
CA LYS A 297 -21.18 -14.01 4.27
C LYS A 297 -20.36 -14.96 3.38
N GLY A 298 -19.07 -14.67 3.22
CA GLY A 298 -18.14 -15.59 2.55
C GLY A 298 -18.10 -16.96 3.21
N ARG A 299 -17.88 -17.02 4.53
CA ARG A 299 -17.83 -18.30 5.28
C ARG A 299 -19.14 -19.07 5.19
N ASP A 300 -20.29 -18.39 5.27
CA ASP A 300 -21.62 -19.01 5.13
C ASP A 300 -21.82 -19.64 3.73
N MET A 301 -21.21 -19.05 2.70
CA MET A 301 -21.19 -19.56 1.32
C MET A 301 -20.04 -20.54 1.04
N ALA A 302 -19.29 -20.97 2.06
CA ALA A 302 -18.05 -21.76 1.95
C ALA A 302 -16.93 -21.11 1.09
N LYS A 303 -16.96 -19.78 0.93
CA LYS A 303 -15.98 -18.97 0.19
C LYS A 303 -15.04 -18.24 1.16
N GLN A 304 -13.80 -18.00 0.74
CA GLN A 304 -12.82 -17.27 1.58
C GLN A 304 -12.78 -15.79 1.22
N VAL A 305 -13.04 -14.91 2.18
CA VAL A 305 -12.78 -13.46 2.08
C VAL A 305 -11.75 -13.05 3.14
N CYS A 306 -10.61 -12.54 2.70
CA CYS A 306 -9.47 -12.16 3.57
C CYS A 306 -9.06 -10.70 3.39
N LEU A 307 -8.41 -10.15 4.42
CA LEU A 307 -7.59 -8.95 4.31
C LEU A 307 -6.13 -9.36 4.04
N HIS A 308 -5.51 -8.79 3.01
CA HIS A 308 -4.08 -8.91 2.76
C HIS A 308 -3.44 -7.56 3.08
N THR A 309 -2.60 -7.51 4.10
CA THR A 309 -1.95 -6.30 4.58
C THR A 309 -0.46 -6.26 4.30
N HIS A 310 0.16 -5.11 4.54
CA HIS A 310 1.51 -4.80 4.10
C HIS A 310 2.25 -4.07 5.21
N ILE A 311 3.00 -4.82 6.02
CA ILE A 311 3.85 -4.31 7.11
C ILE A 311 5.27 -4.75 6.80
N ASN A 312 6.22 -3.82 6.83
CA ASN A 312 7.62 -4.04 6.49
C ASN A 312 8.53 -3.95 7.71
N HIS A 313 8.13 -3.23 8.77
CA HIS A 313 8.97 -3.06 9.95
C HIS A 313 8.13 -3.04 11.24
N VAL A 314 8.70 -3.52 12.34
CA VAL A 314 8.00 -3.59 13.64
C VAL A 314 7.58 -2.22 14.18
N ASN A 315 8.27 -1.14 13.79
CA ASN A 315 7.87 0.22 14.19
C ASN A 315 6.54 0.69 13.56
N GLU A 316 6.01 0.03 12.53
CA GLU A 316 4.63 0.27 12.05
C GLU A 316 3.55 -0.34 12.98
N ILE A 317 3.97 -1.11 14.01
CA ILE A 317 3.07 -1.85 14.90
C ILE A 317 2.96 -1.14 16.25
N THR A 318 1.90 -0.33 16.37
CA THR A 318 1.51 0.33 17.61
C THR A 318 0.45 -0.48 18.37
N TRP A 319 0.08 -0.05 19.58
CA TRP A 319 -1.06 -0.64 20.28
C TRP A 319 -2.40 -0.45 19.52
N VAL A 320 -2.55 0.63 18.74
CA VAL A 320 -3.71 0.85 17.86
C VAL A 320 -3.70 -0.15 16.69
N THR A 321 -2.52 -0.44 16.13
CA THR A 321 -2.34 -1.51 15.12
C THR A 321 -2.72 -2.88 15.68
N ARG A 322 -2.36 -3.17 16.94
CA ARG A 322 -2.75 -4.40 17.65
C ARG A 322 -4.24 -4.47 17.97
N GLU A 323 -4.87 -3.36 18.37
CA GLU A 323 -6.32 -3.27 18.59
C GLU A 323 -7.08 -3.56 17.28
N ALA A 324 -6.69 -2.91 16.19
CA ALA A 324 -7.25 -3.12 14.86
C ALA A 324 -7.14 -4.58 14.38
N ALA A 325 -5.95 -5.19 14.53
CA ALA A 325 -5.73 -6.60 14.19
C ALA A 325 -6.59 -7.54 15.05
N ASN A 326 -6.70 -7.26 16.35
CA ASN A 326 -7.51 -8.04 17.29
C ASN A 326 -9.02 -7.93 17.00
N ARG A 327 -9.53 -6.75 16.61
CA ARG A 327 -10.93 -6.58 16.15
C ARG A 327 -11.21 -7.50 14.95
N LEU A 328 -10.36 -7.46 13.92
CA LEU A 328 -10.49 -8.32 12.75
C LEU A 328 -10.43 -9.81 13.11
N PHE A 329 -9.47 -10.22 13.94
CA PHE A 329 -9.31 -11.62 14.35
C PHE A 329 -10.50 -12.14 15.18
N LYS A 330 -11.02 -11.35 16.13
CA LYS A 330 -12.21 -11.72 16.94
C LYS A 330 -13.46 -12.00 16.11
N HIS A 331 -13.59 -11.36 14.94
CA HIS A 331 -14.68 -11.59 14.00
C HIS A 331 -14.35 -12.63 12.91
N GLY A 332 -13.25 -13.37 13.06
CA GLY A 332 -12.83 -14.43 12.14
C GLY A 332 -12.35 -13.94 10.77
N VAL A 333 -11.97 -12.67 10.64
CA VAL A 333 -11.36 -12.14 9.42
C VAL A 333 -9.90 -12.60 9.36
N ILE A 334 -9.58 -13.43 8.37
CA ILE A 334 -8.20 -13.88 8.14
C ILE A 334 -7.38 -12.72 7.59
N VAL A 335 -6.33 -12.33 8.32
CA VAL A 335 -5.36 -11.31 7.89
C VAL A 335 -4.04 -11.98 7.50
N ARG A 336 -3.54 -11.69 6.30
CA ARG A 336 -2.22 -12.15 5.82
C ARG A 336 -1.29 -10.97 5.55
N ASN A 337 0.00 -11.11 5.82
CA ASN A 337 0.98 -10.03 5.62
C ASN A 337 1.89 -10.25 4.41
N GLN A 338 2.11 -9.18 3.66
CA GLN A 338 3.00 -9.08 2.51
C GLN A 338 4.03 -7.98 2.80
N SER A 339 5.25 -8.36 3.15
CA SER A 339 6.37 -7.43 3.33
C SER A 339 7.19 -7.32 2.05
N VAL A 340 7.89 -6.21 1.86
CA VAL A 340 8.94 -6.05 0.86
C VAL A 340 10.28 -5.91 1.58
N LEU A 341 11.31 -6.58 1.09
CA LEU A 341 12.69 -6.45 1.56
C LEU A 341 13.26 -5.12 1.04
N LEU A 342 13.62 -4.22 1.95
CA LEU A 342 13.99 -2.85 1.66
C LEU A 342 15.28 -2.49 2.43
N LYS A 343 16.27 -1.97 1.71
CA LYS A 343 17.60 -1.64 2.21
C LYS A 343 17.56 -0.56 3.30
N GLY A 344 18.16 -0.84 4.44
CA GLY A 344 18.11 0.00 5.64
C GLY A 344 16.71 0.15 6.24
N VAL A 345 15.82 -0.83 6.04
CA VAL A 345 14.45 -0.83 6.60
C VAL A 345 14.15 -2.16 7.28
N ASN A 346 14.45 -3.28 6.62
CA ASN A 346 14.22 -4.63 7.14
C ASN A 346 15.14 -5.68 6.50
N ASP A 347 16.31 -5.26 6.01
CA ASP A 347 17.29 -6.09 5.30
C ASP A 347 18.25 -6.85 6.23
N THR A 348 17.91 -6.99 7.51
CA THR A 348 18.64 -7.81 8.47
C THR A 348 17.79 -8.98 9.00
N ARG A 349 18.48 -10.01 9.47
CA ARG A 349 17.88 -11.16 10.16
C ARG A 349 17.08 -10.73 11.39
N GLU A 350 17.59 -9.75 12.15
CA GLU A 350 16.92 -9.25 13.36
C GLU A 350 15.58 -8.59 13.01
N ASP A 351 15.56 -7.70 12.01
CA ASP A 351 14.34 -6.98 11.62
C ASP A 351 13.24 -7.94 11.11
N LEU A 352 13.61 -8.88 10.23
CA LEU A 352 12.66 -9.87 9.71
C LEU A 352 12.21 -10.86 10.79
N SER A 353 13.10 -11.33 11.67
CA SER A 353 12.74 -12.21 12.78
C SER A 353 11.73 -11.51 13.71
N ASN A 354 12.04 -10.28 14.13
CA ASN A 354 11.17 -9.48 14.98
C ASN A 354 9.81 -9.20 14.31
N LEU A 355 9.80 -8.91 13.00
CA LEU A 355 8.58 -8.70 12.23
C LEU A 355 7.71 -9.96 12.17
N ILE A 356 8.28 -11.10 11.77
CA ILE A 356 7.56 -12.37 11.61
C ILE A 356 6.98 -12.82 12.97
N GLU A 357 7.76 -12.77 14.05
CA GLU A 357 7.27 -13.09 15.40
C GLU A 357 6.17 -12.12 15.86
N THR A 358 6.31 -10.82 15.59
CA THR A 358 5.31 -9.83 16.00
C THR A 358 4.00 -10.01 15.24
N LEU A 359 4.05 -10.24 13.92
CA LEU A 359 2.87 -10.57 13.12
C LEU A 359 2.17 -11.84 13.63
N ALA A 360 2.93 -12.89 13.89
CA ALA A 360 2.42 -14.13 14.47
C ALA A 360 1.74 -13.90 15.84
N SER A 361 2.33 -13.07 16.71
CA SER A 361 1.74 -12.70 18.02
C SER A 361 0.41 -11.94 17.91
N MET A 362 0.11 -11.36 16.74
CA MET A 362 -1.11 -10.61 16.45
C MET A 362 -2.15 -11.42 15.68
N ASN A 363 -1.93 -12.73 15.49
CA ASN A 363 -2.72 -13.61 14.62
C ASN A 363 -2.75 -13.14 13.15
N ILE A 364 -1.73 -12.41 12.69
CA ILE A 364 -1.54 -12.07 11.29
C ILE A 364 -0.61 -13.11 10.67
N GLN A 365 -1.07 -13.84 9.66
CA GLN A 365 -0.27 -14.85 8.98
C GLN A 365 0.81 -14.18 8.10
N PRO A 366 2.12 -14.37 8.35
CA PRO A 366 3.17 -13.95 7.42
C PRO A 366 3.01 -14.76 6.12
N TYR A 367 2.89 -14.09 4.97
CA TYR A 367 2.57 -14.76 3.70
C TYR A 367 3.68 -14.62 2.66
N TYR A 368 4.11 -13.38 2.38
CA TYR A 368 5.24 -13.14 1.47
C TYR A 368 6.22 -12.13 2.05
N ILE A 369 7.52 -12.38 1.80
CA ILE A 369 8.56 -11.35 1.77
C ILE A 369 8.98 -11.24 0.31
N TYR A 370 8.69 -10.10 -0.31
CA TYR A 370 9.07 -9.79 -1.68
C TYR A 370 10.49 -9.25 -1.75
N GLN A 371 11.29 -9.73 -2.68
CA GLN A 371 12.41 -8.97 -3.23
C GLN A 371 11.87 -7.64 -3.77
N CYS A 372 12.59 -6.53 -3.56
CA CYS A 372 12.12 -5.24 -4.06
C CYS A 372 12.05 -5.24 -5.60
N ASP A 373 10.87 -4.95 -6.13
CA ASP A 373 10.63 -4.81 -7.57
C ASP A 373 11.48 -3.66 -8.15
N MET A 374 11.80 -3.76 -9.44
CA MET A 374 12.47 -2.69 -10.18
C MET A 374 11.48 -1.55 -10.43
N VAL A 375 11.44 -0.56 -9.54
CA VAL A 375 10.55 0.62 -9.60
C VAL A 375 11.41 1.88 -9.67
N ARG A 376 11.00 2.84 -10.51
CA ARG A 376 11.75 4.08 -10.75
C ARG A 376 12.02 4.85 -9.45
N GLY A 377 13.22 5.41 -9.30
CA GLY A 377 13.60 6.35 -8.24
C GLY A 377 13.67 5.73 -6.83
N ILE A 378 13.88 4.42 -6.73
CA ILE A 378 14.02 3.69 -5.45
C ILE A 378 15.20 2.69 -5.43
N GLU A 379 16.16 2.83 -6.33
CA GLU A 379 17.36 1.98 -6.36
C GLU A 379 18.10 1.97 -5.00
N ASP A 380 18.02 3.07 -4.23
CA ASP A 380 18.52 3.22 -2.85
C ASP A 380 17.89 2.25 -1.82
N LEU A 381 16.72 1.70 -2.15
CA LEU A 381 15.98 0.74 -1.33
C LEU A 381 16.12 -0.72 -1.79
N ARG A 382 16.71 -0.99 -2.97
CA ARG A 382 16.86 -2.37 -3.46
C ARG A 382 18.04 -3.08 -2.79
N THR A 383 17.93 -4.40 -2.70
CA THR A 383 19.01 -5.32 -2.29
C THR A 383 19.33 -6.29 -3.43
N PRO A 384 20.53 -6.88 -3.52
CA PRO A 384 20.77 -7.99 -4.44
C PRO A 384 19.97 -9.23 -4.02
N LEU A 385 19.67 -10.10 -4.99
CA LEU A 385 18.92 -11.34 -4.79
C LEU A 385 19.65 -12.30 -3.82
N SER A 386 20.98 -12.27 -3.82
CA SER A 386 21.80 -12.97 -2.82
C SER A 386 21.36 -12.66 -1.38
N LYS A 387 20.96 -11.41 -1.09
CA LYS A 387 20.57 -10.99 0.26
C LYS A 387 19.27 -11.62 0.73
N ILE A 388 18.25 -11.67 -0.13
CA ILE A 388 16.96 -12.31 0.22
C ILE A 388 17.10 -13.84 0.35
N ILE A 389 17.98 -14.45 -0.45
CA ILE A 389 18.31 -15.88 -0.35
C ILE A 389 19.07 -16.20 0.95
N GLU A 390 20.01 -15.34 1.36
CA GLU A 390 20.73 -15.46 2.63
C GLU A 390 19.77 -15.38 3.82
N LEU A 391 18.92 -14.34 3.86
CA LEU A 391 17.96 -14.14 4.96
C LEU A 391 16.96 -15.30 5.09
N ASP A 392 16.48 -15.87 3.99
CA ASP A 392 15.61 -17.06 4.05
C ASP A 392 16.34 -18.27 4.69
N LYS A 393 17.62 -18.49 4.34
CA LYS A 393 18.45 -19.55 4.96
C LYS A 393 18.68 -19.31 6.45
N GLU A 394 18.95 -18.06 6.85
CA GLU A 394 19.22 -17.70 8.24
C GLU A 394 17.98 -17.78 9.16
N LEU A 395 16.78 -17.55 8.60
CA LEU A 395 15.53 -17.56 9.36
C LEU A 395 14.90 -18.95 9.46
N ARG A 396 15.05 -19.80 8.42
CA ARG A 396 14.53 -21.18 8.42
C ARG A 396 15.13 -22.00 9.57
N GLY A 397 14.25 -22.61 10.37
CA GLY A 397 14.62 -23.38 11.56
C GLY A 397 14.80 -22.55 12.83
N THR A 398 14.78 -21.21 12.75
CA THR A 398 14.83 -20.32 13.92
C THR A 398 13.43 -19.88 14.37
N LEU A 399 12.46 -19.89 13.45
CA LEU A 399 11.07 -19.50 13.68
C LEU A 399 10.11 -20.70 13.54
N SER A 400 8.88 -20.54 14.06
CA SER A 400 7.82 -21.54 13.93
C SER A 400 7.50 -21.79 12.45
N GLY A 401 7.62 -23.05 11.99
CA GLY A 401 7.56 -23.38 10.55
C GLY A 401 6.27 -22.95 9.83
N PHE A 402 5.13 -22.98 10.52
CA PHE A 402 3.84 -22.54 9.96
C PHE A 402 3.68 -21.00 9.87
N MET A 403 4.61 -20.24 10.46
CA MET A 403 4.70 -18.78 10.39
C MET A 403 5.80 -18.31 9.42
N MET A 404 6.56 -19.21 8.79
CA MET A 404 7.55 -18.83 7.79
C MET A 404 6.85 -18.34 6.51
N PRO A 405 7.05 -17.07 6.09
CA PRO A 405 6.53 -16.59 4.81
C PRO A 405 7.29 -17.23 3.64
N ALA A 406 6.71 -17.17 2.44
CA ALA A 406 7.44 -17.47 1.23
C ALA A 406 8.27 -16.25 0.81
N PHE A 407 9.57 -16.45 0.58
CA PHE A 407 10.46 -15.43 0.04
C PHE A 407 10.37 -15.48 -1.49
N VAL A 408 9.93 -14.38 -2.11
CA VAL A 408 9.54 -14.35 -3.53
C VAL A 408 10.11 -13.17 -4.29
N VAL A 409 10.32 -13.34 -5.59
CA VAL A 409 10.53 -12.25 -6.56
C VAL A 409 9.35 -12.25 -7.53
N ASP A 410 8.76 -11.08 -7.82
CA ASP A 410 7.81 -10.93 -8.94
C ASP A 410 8.61 -10.55 -10.18
N LEU A 411 8.59 -11.42 -11.19
CA LEU A 411 9.51 -11.30 -12.31
C LEU A 411 9.15 -10.12 -13.23
N PRO A 412 10.12 -9.26 -13.60
CA PRO A 412 9.94 -8.25 -14.63
C PRO A 412 9.38 -8.85 -15.94
N GLY A 413 8.63 -8.06 -16.71
CA GLY A 413 7.97 -8.54 -17.93
C GLY A 413 6.77 -9.46 -17.68
N GLY A 414 6.29 -9.59 -16.44
CA GLY A 414 5.08 -10.34 -16.11
C GLY A 414 5.28 -11.86 -15.99
N GLY A 415 6.49 -12.32 -15.67
CA GLY A 415 6.78 -13.73 -15.37
C GLY A 415 6.17 -14.23 -14.05
N GLY A 416 5.69 -13.29 -13.23
CA GLY A 416 4.96 -13.59 -12.01
C GLY A 416 5.85 -13.96 -10.82
N LYS A 417 5.20 -14.25 -9.70
CA LYS A 417 5.84 -14.53 -8.41
C LYS A 417 6.52 -15.91 -8.44
N ARG A 418 7.83 -15.96 -8.22
CA ARG A 418 8.63 -17.18 -8.01
C ARG A 418 9.25 -17.15 -6.63
N LEU A 419 9.51 -18.33 -6.06
CA LEU A 419 10.36 -18.41 -4.87
C LEU A 419 11.77 -17.93 -5.26
N VAL A 420 12.43 -17.18 -4.39
CA VAL A 420 13.78 -16.65 -4.69
C VAL A 420 14.76 -17.78 -4.99
N SER A 421 14.57 -18.95 -4.39
CA SER A 421 15.38 -20.17 -4.56
C SER A 421 15.11 -20.98 -5.84
N THR A 422 14.17 -20.56 -6.72
CA THR A 422 13.84 -21.30 -7.96
C THR A 422 14.31 -20.57 -9.22
N TYR A 423 15.51 -19.97 -9.18
CA TYR A 423 16.20 -19.50 -10.38
C TYR A 423 16.76 -20.70 -11.16
N ASP A 424 16.84 -20.55 -12.48
CA ASP A 424 17.54 -21.50 -13.36
C ASP A 424 19.07 -21.24 -13.32
N SER A 425 19.46 -19.96 -13.21
CA SER A 425 20.85 -19.53 -13.00
C SER A 425 20.87 -18.18 -12.29
N TYR A 426 21.84 -17.95 -11.41
CA TYR A 426 22.14 -16.63 -10.85
C TYR A 426 23.65 -16.41 -10.90
N ASP A 427 24.05 -15.34 -11.57
CA ASP A 427 25.42 -14.85 -11.62
C ASP A 427 25.56 -13.69 -10.62
N ALA A 428 26.37 -13.91 -9.59
CA ALA A 428 26.58 -12.95 -8.52
C ALA A 428 27.61 -11.85 -8.86
N GLU A 429 28.38 -12.01 -9.95
CA GLU A 429 29.31 -10.98 -10.44
C GLU A 429 28.57 -9.97 -11.31
N THR A 430 27.70 -10.45 -12.22
CA THR A 430 26.87 -9.56 -13.07
C THR A 430 25.55 -9.15 -12.42
N GLY A 431 25.14 -9.80 -11.33
CA GLY A 431 23.88 -9.54 -10.65
C GLY A 431 22.64 -10.00 -11.42
N VAL A 432 22.77 -10.91 -12.38
CA VAL A 432 21.68 -11.36 -13.25
C VAL A 432 21.15 -12.72 -12.82
N ALA A 433 19.88 -12.77 -12.44
CA ALA A 433 19.16 -14.00 -12.12
C ALA A 433 18.14 -14.33 -13.21
N LYS A 434 18.17 -15.56 -13.73
CA LYS A 434 17.29 -16.05 -14.78
C LYS A 434 16.28 -17.04 -14.22
N TYR A 435 15.03 -16.86 -14.60
CA TYR A 435 13.89 -17.67 -14.14
C TYR A 435 13.00 -18.09 -15.32
N ARG A 436 12.28 -19.20 -15.15
CA ARG A 436 11.16 -19.59 -16.01
C ARG A 436 9.83 -19.56 -15.27
N ALA A 437 8.75 -19.51 -16.04
CA ALA A 437 7.38 -19.35 -15.53
C ALA A 437 6.38 -20.39 -16.07
N PRO A 438 6.68 -21.70 -16.06
CA PRO A 438 5.92 -22.71 -16.80
C PRO A 438 4.44 -22.86 -16.44
N GLY A 439 4.02 -22.34 -15.27
CA GLY A 439 2.60 -22.25 -14.87
C GLY A 439 1.84 -21.02 -15.42
N LEU A 440 2.45 -20.21 -16.30
CA LEU A 440 1.77 -19.12 -17.01
C LEU A 440 1.22 -19.58 -18.36
N PRO A 441 0.10 -19.00 -18.83
CA PRO A 441 -0.52 -19.39 -20.08
C PRO A 441 0.26 -18.91 -21.31
N GLY A 442 0.16 -19.65 -22.41
CA GLY A 442 0.71 -19.26 -23.72
C GLY A 442 2.24 -19.17 -23.73
N ASN A 443 2.76 -18.26 -24.56
CA ASN A 443 4.21 -18.06 -24.72
C ASN A 443 4.92 -17.67 -23.41
N LYS A 444 4.25 -17.01 -22.46
CA LYS A 444 4.82 -16.68 -21.15
C LYS A 444 5.32 -17.91 -20.36
N GLY A 445 4.72 -19.08 -20.59
CA GLY A 445 5.18 -20.32 -19.97
C GLY A 445 6.60 -20.74 -20.41
N THR A 446 7.05 -20.32 -21.59
CA THR A 446 8.34 -20.72 -22.18
C THR A 446 9.41 -19.63 -22.18
N LEU A 447 9.05 -18.38 -21.82
CA LEU A 447 10.01 -17.29 -21.72
C LEU A 447 11.01 -17.49 -20.57
N VAL A 448 12.23 -17.03 -20.80
CA VAL A 448 13.20 -16.76 -19.74
C VAL A 448 13.01 -15.31 -19.31
N TYR A 449 12.91 -15.10 -18.01
CA TYR A 449 12.76 -13.81 -17.36
C TYR A 449 14.03 -13.49 -16.59
N GLU A 450 14.48 -12.24 -16.66
CA GLU A 450 15.67 -11.78 -15.95
C GLU A 450 15.28 -10.81 -14.83
N TYR A 451 15.83 -11.04 -13.64
CA TYR A 451 15.90 -10.07 -12.55
C TYR A 451 17.33 -9.55 -12.48
N HIS A 452 17.48 -8.24 -12.33
CA HIS A 452 18.77 -7.58 -12.19
C HIS A 452 18.89 -7.02 -10.78
N ASP A 453 19.96 -7.36 -10.08
CA ASP A 453 20.34 -6.77 -8.81
C ASP A 453 20.55 -5.23 -8.95
N PRO A 454 20.51 -4.46 -7.86
CA PRO A 454 20.99 -3.09 -7.90
C PRO A 454 22.48 -3.06 -8.19
N LYS A 455 22.89 -2.26 -9.18
CA LYS A 455 24.31 -2.03 -9.47
C LYS A 455 24.97 -1.29 -8.32
N GLU A 456 26.25 -1.55 -8.09
CA GLU A 456 27.06 -0.67 -7.24
C GLU A 456 27.16 0.70 -7.91
N VAL A 457 26.79 1.76 -7.18
CA VAL A 457 26.76 3.12 -7.72
C VAL A 457 28.06 3.82 -7.35
N THR A 458 28.82 4.23 -8.36
CA THR A 458 30.07 4.97 -8.19
C THR A 458 29.80 6.40 -7.71
N GLU A 459 30.75 7.00 -6.97
CA GLU A 459 30.62 8.41 -6.54
C GLU A 459 30.43 9.35 -7.74
N THR A 460 31.10 9.07 -8.85
CA THR A 460 30.94 9.80 -10.13
C THR A 460 29.50 9.76 -10.64
N ALA A 461 28.87 8.57 -10.73
CA ALA A 461 27.52 8.43 -11.24
C ALA A 461 26.46 9.09 -10.32
N VAL A 462 26.72 9.16 -9.00
CA VAL A 462 25.88 9.95 -8.09
C VAL A 462 26.06 11.44 -8.33
N GLU A 463 27.29 11.92 -8.56
CA GLU A 463 27.55 13.35 -8.77
C GLU A 463 27.07 13.85 -10.13
N GLU A 464 27.20 13.04 -11.19
CA GLU A 464 26.60 13.30 -12.51
C GLU A 464 25.06 13.43 -12.39
N LEU A 465 24.40 12.47 -11.72
CA LEU A 465 22.97 12.55 -11.44
C LEU A 465 22.60 13.79 -10.61
N ARG A 466 23.42 14.20 -9.64
CA ARG A 466 23.17 15.45 -8.88
C ARG A 466 23.25 16.68 -9.78
N GLN A 467 24.21 16.75 -10.68
CA GLN A 467 24.34 17.87 -11.62
C GLN A 467 23.14 17.92 -12.58
N GLU A 468 22.66 16.77 -13.07
CA GLU A 468 21.42 16.69 -13.85
C GLU A 468 20.20 17.16 -13.04
N GLN A 469 20.10 16.74 -11.77
CA GLN A 469 19.02 17.16 -10.87
C GLN A 469 19.06 18.66 -10.58
N GLU A 470 20.23 19.22 -10.27
CA GLU A 470 20.43 20.65 -10.02
C GLU A 470 20.07 21.48 -11.25
N GLN A 471 20.55 21.10 -12.44
CA GLN A 471 20.17 21.75 -13.70
C GLN A 471 18.65 21.68 -13.94
N ALA A 472 18.02 20.51 -13.76
CA ALA A 472 16.58 20.36 -13.90
C ALA A 472 15.78 21.21 -12.88
N LEU A 473 16.33 21.43 -11.69
CA LEU A 473 15.74 22.29 -10.65
C LEU A 473 15.94 23.79 -10.92
N GLU A 474 17.02 24.20 -11.58
CA GLU A 474 17.30 25.60 -11.93
C GLU A 474 16.48 26.10 -13.13
N HIS A 475 16.13 25.23 -14.07
CA HIS A 475 15.30 25.58 -15.23
C HIS A 475 13.81 25.78 -14.88
N ASP A 476 13.44 25.58 -13.61
CA ASP A 476 12.09 25.66 -13.07
C ASP A 476 12.07 26.64 -11.89
N MET A 477 11.33 27.75 -12.00
CA MET A 477 11.46 28.96 -11.18
C MET A 477 11.60 28.76 -9.63
N PRO A 478 12.36 29.64 -8.94
CA PRO A 478 12.97 29.34 -7.65
C PRO A 478 12.02 29.17 -6.45
N LEU A 479 12.51 28.43 -5.45
CA LEU A 479 11.78 28.02 -4.22
C LEU A 479 11.12 29.15 -3.39
N GLN A 480 11.46 30.42 -3.64
CA GLN A 480 11.02 31.55 -2.83
C GLN A 480 9.52 31.88 -3.00
N ASP A 481 8.92 31.54 -4.15
CA ASP A 481 7.51 31.82 -4.42
C ASP A 481 6.54 30.82 -3.74
N PHE A 482 7.02 29.66 -3.28
CA PHE A 482 6.18 28.65 -2.62
C PHE A 482 5.76 29.02 -1.18
N ALA A 483 6.45 29.97 -0.55
CA ALA A 483 6.24 30.37 0.85
C ALA A 483 5.41 31.66 1.03
N SER A 484 5.07 32.38 -0.06
CA SER A 484 4.46 33.71 0.03
C SER A 484 2.95 33.65 0.37
N PRO A 485 2.44 34.44 1.34
CA PRO A 485 1.06 34.31 1.83
C PRO A 485 -0.03 34.89 0.91
N ASN A 486 0.33 35.58 -0.18
CA ASN A 486 -0.58 36.43 -0.97
C ASN A 486 -0.92 35.92 -2.38
N VAL A 487 -1.38 34.67 -2.49
CA VAL A 487 -2.05 34.17 -3.72
C VAL A 487 -3.48 33.72 -3.38
N PRO A 488 -4.53 34.29 -4.03
CA PRO A 488 -5.93 33.95 -3.73
C PRO A 488 -6.26 32.48 -4.01
N ARG A 489 -7.08 31.88 -3.14
CA ARG A 489 -7.60 30.50 -3.32
C ARG A 489 -8.95 30.52 -4.03
N PRO A 490 -9.32 29.48 -4.79
CA PRO A 490 -10.72 29.16 -5.04
C PRO A 490 -11.44 28.92 -3.70
N GLY A 491 -12.53 29.63 -3.44
CA GLY A 491 -13.23 29.57 -2.16
C GLY A 491 -14.04 28.27 -1.97
N PRO A 492 -14.25 27.82 -0.72
CA PRO A 492 -15.17 26.73 -0.43
C PRO A 492 -16.63 27.17 -0.66
N SER A 493 -17.45 26.28 -1.23
CA SER A 493 -18.88 26.51 -1.39
C SER A 493 -19.58 26.66 -0.03
N MET A 494 -20.11 27.85 0.26
CA MET A 494 -20.98 28.07 1.43
C MET A 494 -22.44 27.70 1.14
N PRO A 495 -23.20 27.27 2.15
CA PRO A 495 -24.61 26.91 2.00
C PRO A 495 -25.51 28.15 1.81
N LEU A 496 -26.61 27.98 1.09
CA LEU A 496 -27.62 29.02 0.87
C LEU A 496 -28.38 29.36 2.16
N SER A 497 -28.24 30.59 2.63
CA SER A 497 -29.30 31.31 3.35
C SER A 497 -29.20 32.80 3.01
N GLY A 498 -30.35 33.46 2.85
CA GLY A 498 -30.41 34.72 2.10
C GLY A 498 -29.95 35.96 2.87
N ILE A 499 -29.74 37.05 2.12
CA ILE A 499 -30.35 38.37 2.37
C ILE A 499 -30.25 39.20 1.08
N THR A 500 -31.35 39.88 0.76
CA THR A 500 -31.53 40.78 -0.39
C THR A 500 -30.52 41.93 -0.43
N ARG A 501 -30.06 42.30 -1.63
CA ARG A 501 -29.52 43.65 -1.91
C ARG A 501 -30.19 44.26 -3.13
N GLN A 502 -30.53 45.55 -2.98
CA GLN A 502 -31.19 46.38 -3.98
C GLN A 502 -30.21 46.82 -5.07
N THR A 503 -30.73 47.04 -6.27
CA THR A 503 -30.03 47.59 -7.44
C THR A 503 -29.90 49.11 -7.40
N PRO A 504 -28.79 49.69 -7.90
CA PRO A 504 -28.75 51.04 -8.44
C PRO A 504 -29.09 51.05 -9.95
N PRO A 505 -29.55 52.19 -10.51
CA PRO A 505 -30.20 52.23 -11.83
C PRO A 505 -29.24 52.42 -13.01
N TYR A 506 -29.66 51.94 -14.19
CA TYR A 506 -29.09 52.29 -15.50
C TYR A 506 -30.07 53.15 -16.30
N ILE A 507 -29.54 53.99 -17.20
CA ILE A 507 -30.23 55.15 -17.82
C ILE A 507 -30.78 54.83 -19.23
N TYR A 508 -31.82 55.60 -19.62
CA TYR A 508 -32.66 55.53 -20.85
C TYR A 508 -32.19 56.56 -21.94
N GLU A 509 -32.41 56.42 -23.26
CA GLU A 509 -33.09 55.34 -24.03
C GLU A 509 -32.50 54.99 -25.44
N PRO A 510 -32.81 55.67 -26.58
CA PRO A 510 -33.57 54.92 -27.58
C PRO A 510 -32.96 54.75 -28.99
N SER A 511 -33.31 53.64 -29.65
CA SER A 511 -33.95 53.66 -30.99
C SER A 511 -34.49 52.27 -31.42
N LEU A 512 -35.64 52.30 -32.10
CA LEU A 512 -36.39 51.20 -32.74
C LEU A 512 -36.62 51.59 -34.23
N PRO A 513 -37.06 50.74 -35.20
CA PRO A 513 -38.13 49.74 -35.02
C PRO A 513 -38.20 48.44 -35.90
N ARG A 514 -38.90 47.43 -35.34
CA ARG A 514 -39.93 46.49 -35.91
C ARG A 514 -39.69 45.59 -37.16
N ALA A 515 -39.89 44.27 -36.93
CA ALA A 515 -40.88 43.35 -37.57
C ALA A 515 -40.89 42.01 -36.77
N SER A 516 -41.94 41.53 -36.07
CA SER A 516 -43.19 40.82 -36.50
C SER A 516 -42.93 39.56 -37.38
N ILE A 517 -43.43 38.33 -37.12
CA ILE A 517 -44.82 37.89 -36.79
C ILE A 517 -44.88 36.46 -36.13
N ALA A 518 -45.91 36.25 -35.26
CA ALA A 518 -46.63 35.01 -34.87
C ALA A 518 -46.00 33.85 -34.04
N ALA A 519 -46.93 33.09 -33.43
CA ALA A 519 -46.73 32.04 -32.41
C ALA A 519 -47.49 30.75 -32.78
N ASN A 520 -47.20 29.65 -32.07
CA ASN A 520 -48.26 28.86 -31.40
C ASN A 520 -47.70 27.84 -30.39
N ALA A 521 -48.52 27.46 -29.41
CA ALA A 521 -48.21 26.51 -28.36
C ALA A 521 -49.19 25.31 -28.38
N GLY A 522 -48.79 24.20 -27.76
CA GLY A 522 -49.67 23.02 -27.61
C GLY A 522 -49.19 22.07 -26.51
N MET A 523 -49.90 22.06 -25.38
CA MET A 523 -49.79 21.02 -24.35
C MET A 523 -50.80 19.90 -24.63
N MET A 524 -50.48 18.66 -24.27
CA MET A 524 -51.49 17.64 -23.99
C MET A 524 -51.13 16.86 -22.73
N THR A 525 -52.16 16.67 -21.88
CA THR A 525 -52.16 15.77 -20.71
C THR A 525 -53.26 14.74 -20.94
N VAL A 526 -53.08 13.51 -20.47
CA VAL A 526 -54.11 12.45 -20.53
C VAL A 526 -54.14 11.70 -19.20
N LYS A 527 -55.35 11.34 -18.75
CA LYS A 527 -55.65 10.49 -17.60
C LYS A 527 -56.32 9.18 -18.08
N PRO A 528 -56.35 8.11 -17.28
CA PRO A 528 -56.84 6.79 -17.68
C PRO A 528 -58.39 6.74 -17.75
N GLU A 529 -58.99 5.68 -18.31
CA GLU A 529 -59.67 4.53 -17.63
C GLU A 529 -59.96 3.40 -18.67
N ASP A 530 -60.17 2.16 -18.20
CA ASP A 530 -60.79 0.96 -18.81
C ASP A 530 -60.47 0.43 -20.24
N LEU A 531 -59.98 -0.83 -20.31
CA LEU A 531 -60.76 -2.02 -20.72
C LEU A 531 -59.89 -3.30 -20.84
N THR A 532 -60.37 -4.40 -20.25
CA THR A 532 -59.96 -5.82 -20.48
C THR A 532 -61.25 -6.66 -20.62
N PRO A 533 -61.27 -8.00 -20.90
CA PRO A 533 -60.18 -8.98 -21.11
C PRO A 533 -60.38 -9.95 -22.31
N HIS A 534 -59.44 -10.88 -22.53
CA HIS A 534 -59.66 -12.32 -22.88
C HIS A 534 -58.30 -13.06 -22.88
N ILE A 535 -57.99 -13.85 -21.84
CA ILE A 535 -58.06 -15.34 -21.77
C ILE A 535 -57.16 -16.08 -22.78
N GLY A 536 -56.15 -16.78 -22.24
CA GLY A 536 -55.30 -17.74 -22.96
C GLY A 536 -54.45 -18.53 -21.97
N ILE A 537 -54.97 -19.68 -21.49
CA ILE A 537 -54.33 -20.51 -20.46
C ILE A 537 -53.31 -21.47 -21.10
N ASN A 538 -52.14 -21.63 -20.48
CA ASN A 538 -51.53 -22.96 -20.39
C ASN A 538 -50.61 -23.10 -19.15
N THR A 539 -50.88 -24.14 -18.38
CA THR A 539 -50.21 -24.53 -17.14
C THR A 539 -49.05 -25.50 -17.41
N TRP A 540 -48.04 -25.56 -16.54
CA TRP A 540 -47.56 -26.84 -15.98
C TRP A 540 -46.76 -26.64 -14.68
N GLN A 541 -46.72 -27.66 -13.83
CA GLN A 541 -46.32 -27.59 -12.41
C GLN A 541 -44.85 -28.00 -12.14
N PRO A 542 -44.29 -27.65 -10.96
CA PRO A 542 -43.01 -28.17 -10.49
C PRO A 542 -43.13 -29.60 -9.94
N SER A 543 -42.02 -30.35 -9.89
CA SER A 543 -41.93 -31.64 -9.20
C SER A 543 -40.81 -31.65 -8.16
N ALA A 544 -41.01 -32.40 -7.08
CA ALA A 544 -40.02 -32.64 -6.03
C ALA A 544 -40.20 -34.05 -5.45
N ALA A 545 -39.06 -34.65 -5.05
CA ALA A 545 -38.88 -35.85 -4.22
C ALA A 545 -39.40 -37.21 -4.75
N ALA A 546 -38.47 -38.15 -4.97
CA ALA A 546 -38.22 -39.31 -4.08
C ALA A 546 -37.62 -40.53 -4.83
N ALA A 547 -36.31 -40.73 -4.70
CA ALA A 547 -35.58 -42.00 -4.77
C ALA A 547 -34.16 -41.80 -4.21
#